data_AF-A0A6J5ZZU9-F1
#
_entry.id   AF-A0A6J5ZZU9-F1
#
_cell.length_a   1.000
_cell.length_b   1.000
_cell.length_c   1.000
_cell.angle_alpha   90.00
_cell.angle_beta   90.00
_cell.angle_gamma   90.00
#
_symmetry.space_group_name_H-M   'P 1'
#
loop_
_entity.id
_entity.type
_entity.pdbx_description
1 polymer ?
#
loop_
_entity_poly.entity_id
_entity_poly.type
_entity_poly.pdbx_seq_one_letter_code
_entity_poly.pdbx_strand_id
1 'polypeptide(L)'
;MERKLEGADVENTSTAMGAAPVENGLPFVAAVDFEEVDIEAPIAELQSVDCASFADPYAKAAKAAAAEQKDVAVRAYRLLAAVTQMHFKPGDRGEPYGPMFVMGGRRGIIPDDLRGEQSMIFAEIAPDLANAGLRALLADIAWLNNRKLATSAQLAIRSFTGAVELVAAGKAEFRFNEHGATSHTGADLLRRACQIASATGWKEPEASGLRALIGRLTESAFNTGDASGYLNVATLDLNYSVTASATVAFQAVNGGWIPGQRGGVKAGQ
;
A
#
# COMPACT_ATOMS: atom_id res chain seq x y z
N MET A 1 69.53 19.64 -12.96
CA MET A 1 68.33 18.77 -13.00
C MET A 1 68.37 17.91 -11.76
N GLU A 2 67.90 18.46 -10.65
CA GLU A 2 67.74 17.74 -9.38
C GLU A 2 66.25 17.56 -9.14
N ARG A 3 65.84 16.32 -8.86
CA ARG A 3 64.98 15.98 -7.71
C ARG A 3 64.78 14.45 -7.66
N LYS A 4 65.36 13.85 -6.63
CA LYS A 4 64.92 12.60 -6.01
C LYS A 4 63.58 12.83 -5.30
N LEU A 5 62.66 11.88 -5.45
CA LEU A 5 61.54 11.54 -4.55
C LEU A 5 61.41 10.01 -4.72
N GLU A 6 61.81 9.12 -3.82
CA GLU A 6 61.44 8.90 -2.40
C GLU A 6 60.01 8.37 -2.23
N GLY A 7 59.89 7.21 -1.56
CA GLY A 7 58.66 6.74 -0.92
C GLY A 7 57.85 5.71 -1.70
N ALA A 8 58.21 4.43 -1.60
CA ALA A 8 57.29 3.32 -1.83
C ALA A 8 56.53 3.09 -0.52
N ASP A 9 55.26 3.47 -0.48
CA ASP A 9 54.35 3.09 0.60
C ASP A 9 53.41 1.97 0.12
N VAL A 10 53.44 0.92 0.92
CA VAL A 10 52.76 -0.36 0.78
C VAL A 10 51.25 -0.15 0.89
N GLU A 11 50.51 -0.48 -0.17
CA GLU A 11 49.04 -0.52 -0.14
C GLU A 11 48.56 -1.62 0.84
N ASN A 12 48.04 -1.14 1.97
CA ASN A 12 47.34 -1.92 2.99
C ASN A 12 46.00 -2.43 2.42
N THR A 13 45.97 -3.70 1.99
CA THR A 13 44.74 -4.40 1.61
C THR A 13 44.05 -4.96 2.85
N SER A 14 43.29 -4.10 3.53
CA SER A 14 42.34 -4.53 4.56
C SER A 14 40.95 -4.71 3.93
N THR A 15 40.54 -5.96 3.81
CA THR A 15 39.21 -6.42 3.41
C THR A 15 38.14 -5.79 4.30
N ALA A 16 37.46 -4.75 3.81
CA ALA A 16 36.21 -4.27 4.39
C ALA A 16 35.07 -5.14 3.85
N MET A 17 34.36 -5.84 4.75
CA MET A 17 33.00 -6.31 4.49
C MET A 17 32.19 -5.13 3.94
N GLY A 18 31.80 -5.22 2.67
CA GLY A 18 31.21 -4.12 1.93
C GLY A 18 29.93 -3.63 2.60
N ALA A 19 29.91 -2.34 2.95
CA ALA A 19 28.67 -1.66 3.26
C ALA A 19 27.74 -1.79 2.05
N ALA A 20 26.52 -2.27 2.26
CA ALA A 20 25.50 -2.36 1.21
C ALA A 20 25.31 -0.98 0.56
N PRO A 21 25.09 -0.91 -0.77
CA PRO A 21 24.85 0.35 -1.45
C PRO A 21 23.65 1.08 -0.82
N VAL A 22 23.83 2.37 -0.55
CA VAL A 22 22.77 3.26 -0.07
C VAL A 22 22.35 4.13 -1.26
N GLU A 23 21.34 3.69 -2.02
CA GLU A 23 20.72 4.55 -3.02
C GLU A 23 19.78 5.55 -2.31
N ASN A 24 19.96 6.84 -2.57
CA ASN A 24 19.11 7.93 -2.04
C ASN A 24 18.96 8.02 -0.51
N GLY A 25 19.83 7.36 0.27
CA GLY A 25 19.77 7.35 1.74
C GLY A 25 18.94 6.22 2.34
N LEU A 26 18.36 5.33 1.52
CA LEU A 26 17.64 4.14 1.97
C LEU A 26 18.57 2.91 2.01
N PRO A 27 18.42 2.02 3.00
CA PRO A 27 19.15 0.77 2.98
C PRO A 27 18.59 -0.13 1.86
N PHE A 28 19.47 -0.65 1.02
CA PHE A 28 19.17 -1.83 0.24
C PHE A 28 19.02 -3.05 1.17
N VAL A 29 18.00 -3.87 0.95
CA VAL A 29 17.69 -5.05 1.76
C VAL A 29 17.49 -6.22 0.80
N ALA A 30 18.39 -7.21 0.89
CA ALA A 30 18.36 -8.41 0.06
C ALA A 30 17.18 -9.33 0.42
N ALA A 31 16.80 -10.26 -0.47
CA ALA A 31 15.79 -11.27 -0.15
C ALA A 31 16.15 -12.10 1.09
N VAL A 32 17.41 -12.54 1.19
CA VAL A 32 17.92 -13.28 2.37
C VAL A 32 17.81 -12.47 3.67
N ASP A 33 17.96 -11.15 3.63
CA ASP A 33 17.79 -10.29 4.81
C ASP A 33 16.32 -10.32 5.30
N PHE A 34 15.36 -10.47 4.40
CA PHE A 34 13.94 -10.63 4.73
C PHE A 34 13.61 -12.03 5.26
N GLU A 35 14.37 -13.05 4.89
CA GLU A 35 14.23 -14.41 5.44
C GLU A 35 14.77 -14.52 6.88
N GLU A 36 15.81 -13.75 7.20
CA GLU A 36 16.43 -13.72 8.53
C GLU A 36 15.64 -12.91 9.57
N VAL A 37 14.67 -12.09 9.12
CA VAL A 37 13.94 -11.15 9.97
C VAL A 37 12.44 -11.38 9.83
N ASP A 38 11.77 -11.62 10.96
CA ASP A 38 10.30 -11.57 10.99
C ASP A 38 9.82 -10.12 10.79
N ILE A 39 9.55 -9.79 9.52
CA ILE A 39 9.11 -8.44 9.14
C ILE A 39 7.66 -8.13 9.51
N GLU A 40 6.86 -9.09 9.93
CA GLU A 40 5.50 -8.83 10.40
C GLU A 40 5.41 -8.70 11.92
N ALA A 41 6.43 -9.14 12.67
CA ALA A 41 6.50 -8.96 14.12
C ALA A 41 6.19 -7.53 14.61
N PRO A 42 6.68 -6.43 13.97
CA PRO A 42 6.36 -5.06 14.42
C PRO A 42 4.89 -4.68 14.30
N ILE A 43 4.14 -5.34 13.41
CA ILE A 43 2.74 -5.02 13.10
C ILE A 43 1.76 -6.16 13.48
N ALA A 44 2.26 -7.26 14.03
CA ALA A 44 1.48 -8.47 14.31
C ALA A 44 0.27 -8.22 15.23
N GLU A 45 0.42 -7.31 16.19
CA GLU A 45 -0.64 -6.95 17.15
C GLU A 45 -1.60 -5.87 16.62
N LEU A 46 -1.35 -5.32 15.42
CA LEU A 46 -2.22 -4.33 14.82
C LEU A 46 -3.38 -5.00 14.09
N GLN A 47 -4.60 -4.52 14.35
CA GLN A 47 -5.76 -4.86 13.54
C GLN A 47 -5.85 -4.04 12.24
N SER A 48 -4.87 -3.17 12.00
CA SER A 48 -4.89 -2.24 10.87
C SER A 48 -4.44 -2.90 9.55
N VAL A 49 -5.16 -2.57 8.47
CA VAL A 49 -4.74 -2.83 7.08
C VAL A 49 -4.34 -1.55 6.35
N ASP A 50 -4.31 -0.40 7.05
CA ASP A 50 -3.82 0.87 6.50
C ASP A 50 -2.30 0.97 6.69
N CYS A 51 -1.58 1.03 5.58
CA CYS A 51 -0.13 1.09 5.53
C CYS A 51 0.46 2.26 6.34
N ALA A 52 -0.22 3.41 6.37
CA ALA A 52 0.27 4.55 7.13
C ALA A 52 0.31 4.29 8.65
N SER A 53 -0.38 3.24 9.13
CA SER A 53 -0.34 2.80 10.53
C SER A 53 0.93 2.01 10.87
N PHE A 54 1.70 1.55 9.87
CA PHE A 54 2.84 0.65 10.07
C PHE A 54 4.17 1.38 10.26
N ALA A 55 4.27 2.64 9.82
CA ALA A 55 5.51 3.40 9.83
C ALA A 55 6.11 3.56 11.24
N ASP A 56 5.28 3.94 12.23
CA ASP A 56 5.70 4.11 13.62
C ASP A 56 6.15 2.79 14.28
N PRO A 57 5.39 1.68 14.19
CA PRO A 57 5.84 0.38 14.66
C PRO A 57 7.17 -0.07 14.06
N TYR A 58 7.35 0.06 12.75
CA TYR A 58 8.62 -0.28 12.10
C TYR A 58 9.76 0.63 12.56
N ALA A 59 9.53 1.94 12.69
CA ALA A 59 10.53 2.88 13.19
C ALA A 59 10.95 2.55 14.64
N LYS A 60 10.00 2.12 15.47
CA LYS A 60 10.27 1.65 16.84
C LYS A 60 11.07 0.35 16.84
N ALA A 61 10.70 -0.62 16.01
CA ALA A 61 11.40 -1.89 15.88
C ALA A 61 12.84 -1.70 15.38
N ALA A 62 13.06 -0.80 14.41
CA ALA A 62 14.39 -0.44 13.94
C ALA A 62 15.28 0.14 15.05
N LYS A 63 14.72 0.99 15.93
CA LYS A 63 15.45 1.55 17.09
C LYS A 63 15.82 0.46 18.11
N ALA A 64 14.89 -0.46 18.40
CA ALA A 64 15.14 -1.57 19.30
C ALA A 64 16.21 -2.52 18.75
N ALA A 65 16.11 -2.90 17.47
CA ALA A 65 17.11 -3.71 16.78
C ALA A 65 18.50 -3.06 16.80
N ALA A 66 18.58 -1.73 16.66
CA ALA A 66 19.85 -1.01 16.71
C ALA A 66 20.49 -1.05 18.11
N ALA A 67 19.68 -0.96 19.18
CA ALA A 67 20.18 -1.10 20.55
C ALA A 67 20.74 -2.51 20.83
N GLU A 68 20.21 -3.51 20.13
CA GLU A 68 20.65 -4.91 20.19
C GLU A 68 21.69 -5.28 19.12
N GLN A 69 22.17 -4.31 18.32
CA GLN A 69 23.15 -4.51 17.25
C GLN A 69 22.71 -5.56 16.19
N LYS A 70 21.40 -5.63 15.93
CA LYS A 70 20.80 -6.51 14.92
C LYS A 70 20.73 -5.81 13.56
N ASP A 71 21.87 -5.66 12.89
CA ASP A 71 22.01 -4.81 11.69
C ASP A 71 21.05 -5.17 10.54
N VAL A 72 20.80 -6.46 10.30
CA VAL A 72 19.87 -6.93 9.27
C VAL A 72 18.44 -6.43 9.55
N ALA A 73 17.97 -6.63 10.79
CA ALA A 73 16.66 -6.14 11.24
C ALA A 73 16.57 -4.61 11.20
N VAL A 74 17.65 -3.89 11.54
CA VAL A 74 17.69 -2.43 11.43
C VAL A 74 17.44 -1.98 9.99
N ARG A 75 18.10 -2.61 9.01
CA ARG A 75 17.92 -2.27 7.58
C ARG A 75 16.50 -2.57 7.11
N ALA A 76 16.02 -3.79 7.35
CA ALA A 76 14.68 -4.24 6.95
C ALA A 76 13.58 -3.33 7.52
N TYR A 77 13.60 -3.08 8.83
CA TYR A 77 12.60 -2.24 9.48
C TYR A 77 12.70 -0.77 9.09
N ARG A 78 13.90 -0.23 8.81
CA ARG A 78 14.02 1.15 8.28
C ARG A 78 13.45 1.28 6.89
N LEU A 79 13.70 0.32 6.01
CA LEU A 79 13.13 0.30 4.67
C LEU A 79 11.59 0.24 4.74
N LEU A 80 11.05 -0.68 5.54
CA LEU A 80 9.59 -0.83 5.69
C LEU A 80 8.95 0.39 6.36
N ALA A 81 9.59 1.02 7.35
CA ALA A 81 9.12 2.28 7.92
C ALA A 81 9.04 3.40 6.87
N ALA A 82 9.99 3.43 5.94
CA ALA A 82 10.04 4.44 4.90
C ALA A 82 9.01 4.19 3.78
N VAL A 83 8.79 2.94 3.41
CA VAL A 83 7.82 2.52 2.37
C VAL A 83 6.38 2.68 2.85
N THR A 84 6.11 2.36 4.11
CA THR A 84 4.75 2.39 4.67
C THR A 84 4.22 3.80 4.93
N GLN A 85 5.07 4.82 4.96
CA GLN A 85 4.68 6.22 5.13
C GLN A 85 4.41 6.99 3.81
N MET A 86 4.57 6.38 2.63
CA MET A 86 4.32 7.09 1.37
C MET A 86 2.88 7.63 1.32
N HIS A 87 2.71 8.83 0.75
CA HIS A 87 1.40 9.46 0.66
C HIS A 87 0.56 8.76 -0.42
N PHE A 88 -0.33 7.88 0.00
CA PHE A 88 -1.24 7.18 -0.92
C PHE A 88 -2.31 8.13 -1.46
N LYS A 89 -2.27 8.38 -2.77
CA LYS A 89 -3.16 9.28 -3.50
C LYS A 89 -3.70 8.62 -4.77
N PRO A 90 -4.53 7.56 -4.68
CA PRO A 90 -4.99 6.80 -5.84
C PRO A 90 -5.90 7.61 -6.78
N GLY A 91 -6.27 8.85 -6.47
CA GLY A 91 -6.85 9.77 -7.46
C GLY A 91 -5.90 10.07 -8.63
N ASP A 92 -4.59 10.00 -8.40
CA ASP A 92 -3.55 10.14 -9.41
C ASP A 92 -3.16 8.76 -9.97
N ARG A 93 -3.66 8.44 -11.16
CA ARG A 93 -3.43 7.12 -11.79
C ARG A 93 -1.96 6.86 -12.13
N GLY A 94 -1.22 7.91 -12.48
CA GLY A 94 0.18 7.82 -12.88
C GLY A 94 1.10 7.69 -11.68
N GLU A 95 0.82 8.48 -10.64
CA GLU A 95 1.60 8.55 -9.40
C GLU A 95 0.70 8.30 -8.17
N PRO A 96 0.25 7.05 -7.94
CA PRO A 96 -0.64 6.72 -6.83
C PRO A 96 0.01 6.85 -5.44
N TYR A 97 1.33 7.03 -5.40
CA TYR A 97 2.10 7.27 -4.18
C TYR A 97 2.97 8.51 -4.37
N GLY A 98 2.78 9.49 -3.50
CA GLY A 98 3.61 10.70 -3.44
C GLY A 98 4.52 10.71 -2.21
N PRO A 99 5.45 11.68 -2.14
CA PRO A 99 6.27 11.88 -0.97
C PRO A 99 5.41 12.38 0.20
N MET A 100 5.62 11.83 1.40
CA MET A 100 4.88 12.27 2.60
C MET A 100 5.23 13.69 3.05
N PHE A 101 6.46 14.14 2.76
CA PHE A 101 6.90 15.50 3.04
C PHE A 101 7.78 16.02 1.90
N VAL A 102 7.78 17.34 1.72
CA VAL A 102 8.74 18.05 0.87
C VAL A 102 9.18 19.28 1.66
N MET A 103 10.46 19.34 2.06
CA MET A 103 10.99 20.42 2.89
C MET A 103 12.46 20.69 2.55
N GLY A 104 12.80 21.96 2.32
CA GLY A 104 14.20 22.39 2.14
C GLY A 104 14.95 21.68 1.02
N GLY A 105 14.28 21.37 -0.10
CA GLY A 105 14.86 20.64 -1.23
C GLY A 105 14.99 19.13 -1.04
N ARG A 106 14.53 18.59 0.10
CA ARG A 106 14.41 17.14 0.34
C ARG A 106 12.96 16.70 0.29
N ARG A 107 12.74 15.45 -0.08
CA ARG A 107 11.41 14.81 -0.08
C ARG A 107 11.45 13.47 0.65
N GLY A 108 10.28 13.05 1.12
CA GLY A 108 10.04 11.64 1.47
C GLY A 108 10.17 10.75 0.22
N ILE A 109 10.21 9.45 0.45
CA ILE A 109 10.44 8.49 -0.61
C ILE A 109 9.21 8.33 -1.51
N ILE A 110 9.43 7.92 -2.74
CA ILE A 110 8.40 7.53 -3.72
C ILE A 110 8.74 6.16 -4.32
N PRO A 111 7.79 5.47 -4.98
CA PRO A 111 8.07 4.15 -5.58
C PRO A 111 9.26 4.16 -6.54
N ASP A 112 9.43 5.23 -7.31
CA ASP A 112 10.54 5.36 -8.27
C ASP A 112 11.92 5.30 -7.62
N ASP A 113 12.05 5.70 -6.34
CA ASP A 113 13.31 5.61 -5.59
C ASP A 113 13.70 4.15 -5.27
N LEU A 114 12.78 3.19 -5.47
CA LEU A 114 12.93 1.75 -5.18
C LEU A 114 13.00 0.92 -6.48
N ARG A 115 12.98 1.55 -7.65
CA ARG A 115 12.96 0.86 -8.95
C ARG A 115 14.26 0.07 -9.14
N GLY A 116 14.12 -1.16 -9.65
CA GLY A 116 15.25 -2.06 -9.88
C GLY A 116 15.20 -3.25 -8.95
N GLU A 117 16.35 -3.65 -8.41
CA GLU A 117 16.51 -4.86 -7.61
C GLU A 117 15.62 -4.86 -6.36
N GLN A 118 15.53 -3.73 -5.63
CA GLN A 118 14.68 -3.66 -4.44
C GLN A 118 13.20 -3.93 -4.74
N SER A 119 12.68 -3.46 -5.88
CA SER A 119 11.31 -3.75 -6.32
C SER A 119 11.10 -5.22 -6.70
N MET A 120 12.12 -5.89 -7.23
CA MET A 120 12.05 -7.31 -7.53
C MET A 120 11.99 -8.14 -6.24
N ILE A 121 12.73 -7.73 -5.21
CA ILE A 121 12.68 -8.36 -3.89
C ILE A 121 11.30 -8.18 -3.26
N PHE A 122 10.66 -7.01 -3.39
CA PHE A 122 9.27 -6.85 -2.97
C PHE A 122 8.30 -7.78 -3.70
N ALA A 123 8.51 -8.03 -5.00
CA ALA A 123 7.71 -8.99 -5.75
C ALA A 123 7.87 -10.42 -5.22
N GLU A 124 9.07 -10.77 -4.76
CA GLU A 124 9.43 -12.08 -4.22
C GLU A 124 8.82 -12.32 -2.83
N ILE A 125 8.92 -11.35 -1.91
CA ILE A 125 8.46 -11.53 -0.53
C ILE A 125 6.96 -11.28 -0.33
N ALA A 126 6.33 -10.47 -1.18
CA ALA A 126 4.92 -10.09 -0.98
C ALA A 126 3.95 -11.28 -0.89
N PRO A 127 4.07 -12.37 -1.68
CA PRO A 127 3.18 -13.52 -1.59
C PRO A 127 3.07 -14.15 -0.19
N ASP A 128 4.14 -14.07 0.61
CA ASP A 128 4.24 -14.74 1.91
C ASP A 128 3.75 -13.88 3.09
N LEU A 129 3.45 -12.60 2.84
CA LEU A 129 2.96 -11.68 3.87
C LEU A 129 1.52 -12.00 4.28
N ALA A 130 1.23 -12.00 5.58
CA ALA A 130 -0.10 -12.19 6.12
C ALA A 130 -0.94 -10.90 6.10
N ASN A 131 -0.37 -9.76 6.49
CA ASN A 131 -1.07 -8.48 6.54
C ASN A 131 -1.44 -7.99 5.13
N ALA A 132 -2.76 -7.90 4.87
CA ALA A 132 -3.27 -7.55 3.55
C ALA A 132 -2.85 -6.15 3.08
N GLY A 133 -2.71 -5.18 3.99
CA GLY A 133 -2.26 -3.83 3.68
C GLY A 133 -0.81 -3.82 3.20
N LEU A 134 0.09 -4.43 3.98
CA LEU A 134 1.51 -4.49 3.64
C LEU A 134 1.73 -5.27 2.34
N ARG A 135 1.06 -6.41 2.19
CA ARG A 135 1.09 -7.22 0.97
C ARG A 135 0.63 -6.43 -0.25
N ALA A 136 -0.45 -5.67 -0.14
CA ALA A 136 -0.94 -4.83 -1.23
C ALA A 136 0.08 -3.76 -1.64
N LEU A 137 0.68 -3.08 -0.65
CA LEU A 137 1.67 -2.03 -0.89
C LEU A 137 2.91 -2.56 -1.62
N LEU A 138 3.52 -3.64 -1.12
CA LEU A 138 4.76 -4.16 -1.73
C LEU A 138 4.50 -4.72 -3.12
N ALA A 139 3.39 -5.42 -3.32
CA ALA A 139 2.99 -5.94 -4.63
C ALA A 139 2.69 -4.80 -5.63
N ASP A 140 2.01 -3.73 -5.20
CA ASP A 140 1.71 -2.59 -6.06
C ASP A 140 2.99 -1.81 -6.43
N ILE A 141 3.90 -1.56 -5.48
CA ILE A 141 5.20 -0.93 -5.77
C ILE A 141 6.00 -1.75 -6.80
N ALA A 142 6.09 -3.07 -6.59
CA ALA A 142 6.77 -3.95 -7.53
C ALA A 142 6.19 -3.84 -8.95
N TRP A 143 4.86 -3.89 -9.08
CA TRP A 143 4.18 -3.76 -10.37
C TRP A 143 4.28 -2.34 -10.96
N LEU A 144 4.22 -1.30 -10.14
CA LEU A 144 4.42 0.10 -10.54
C LEU A 144 5.79 0.31 -11.18
N ASN A 145 6.82 -0.24 -10.55
CA ASN A 145 8.19 -0.11 -11.02
C ASN A 145 8.51 -1.03 -12.20
N ASN A 146 7.81 -2.16 -12.33
CA ASN A 146 7.92 -3.08 -13.45
C ASN A 146 6.55 -3.66 -13.88
N ARG A 147 5.96 -3.05 -14.93
CA ARG A 147 4.65 -3.43 -15.47
C ARG A 147 4.56 -4.85 -16.05
N LYS A 148 5.70 -5.54 -16.21
CA LYS A 148 5.73 -6.94 -16.68
C LYS A 148 5.42 -7.95 -15.57
N LEU A 149 5.43 -7.53 -14.31
CA LEU A 149 5.13 -8.39 -13.16
C LEU A 149 3.61 -8.56 -12.98
N ALA A 150 3.00 -9.36 -13.86
CA ALA A 150 1.56 -9.61 -13.83
C ALA A 150 1.09 -10.25 -12.52
N THR A 151 1.91 -11.12 -11.92
CA THR A 151 1.65 -11.75 -10.62
C THR A 151 1.58 -10.75 -9.48
N SER A 152 2.47 -9.74 -9.46
CA SER A 152 2.41 -8.64 -8.49
C SER A 152 1.16 -7.80 -8.68
N ALA A 153 0.72 -7.56 -9.92
CA ALA A 153 -0.53 -6.85 -10.20
C ALA A 153 -1.75 -7.60 -9.63
N GLN A 154 -1.85 -8.91 -9.90
CA GLN A 154 -2.90 -9.77 -9.37
C GLN A 154 -2.90 -9.78 -7.84
N LEU A 155 -1.71 -9.93 -7.24
CA LEU A 155 -1.54 -9.95 -5.79
C LEU A 155 -1.96 -8.63 -5.15
N ALA A 156 -1.64 -7.49 -5.78
CA ALA A 156 -2.07 -6.17 -5.32
C ALA A 156 -3.60 -6.03 -5.39
N ILE A 157 -4.24 -6.40 -6.51
CA ILE A 157 -5.72 -6.39 -6.63
C ILE A 157 -6.35 -7.23 -5.53
N ARG A 158 -5.90 -8.48 -5.37
CA ARG A 158 -6.39 -9.41 -4.35
C ARG A 158 -6.23 -8.85 -2.95
N SER A 159 -5.08 -8.23 -2.67
CA SER A 159 -4.75 -7.76 -1.32
C SER A 159 -5.48 -6.47 -0.96
N PHE A 160 -5.63 -5.52 -1.88
CA PHE A 160 -6.49 -4.35 -1.67
C PHE A 160 -7.95 -4.76 -1.46
N THR A 161 -8.46 -5.67 -2.30
CA THR A 161 -9.82 -6.20 -2.16
C THR A 161 -10.00 -6.90 -0.82
N GLY A 162 -9.07 -7.80 -0.47
CA GLY A 162 -9.11 -8.54 0.79
C GLY A 162 -8.97 -7.67 2.04
N ALA A 163 -8.19 -6.58 1.99
CA ALA A 163 -8.10 -5.61 3.07
C ALA A 163 -9.47 -4.99 3.36
N VAL A 164 -10.19 -4.57 2.32
CA VAL A 164 -11.55 -4.00 2.46
C VAL A 164 -12.56 -5.06 2.92
N GLU A 165 -12.43 -6.31 2.47
CA GLU A 165 -13.26 -7.42 2.97
C GLU A 165 -13.05 -7.69 4.46
N LEU A 166 -11.81 -7.64 4.95
CA LEU A 166 -11.51 -7.79 6.37
C LEU A 166 -12.15 -6.68 7.21
N VAL A 167 -12.10 -5.44 6.73
CA VAL A 167 -12.78 -4.31 7.39
C VAL A 167 -14.30 -4.48 7.36
N ALA A 168 -14.88 -4.84 6.21
CA ALA A 168 -16.31 -5.10 6.08
C ALA A 168 -16.80 -6.22 7.01
N ALA A 169 -15.94 -7.22 7.28
CA ALA A 169 -16.22 -8.32 8.19
C ALA A 169 -15.93 -8.00 9.66
N GLY A 170 -15.48 -6.78 10.00
CA GLY A 170 -15.08 -6.38 11.35
C GLY A 170 -13.85 -7.12 11.88
N LYS A 171 -13.00 -7.64 10.99
CA LYS A 171 -11.76 -8.38 11.32
C LYS A 171 -10.50 -7.50 11.23
N ALA A 172 -10.64 -6.31 10.68
CA ALA A 172 -9.58 -5.32 10.57
C ALA A 172 -10.17 -3.90 10.63
N GLU A 173 -9.29 -2.92 10.71
CA GLU A 173 -9.62 -1.50 10.68
C GLU A 173 -8.68 -0.73 9.74
N PHE A 174 -9.10 0.45 9.33
CA PHE A 174 -8.21 1.47 8.78
C PHE A 174 -7.64 2.32 9.92
N ARG A 175 -6.72 3.24 9.58
CA ARG A 175 -6.10 4.14 10.55
C ARG A 175 -7.17 4.94 11.32
N PHE A 176 -6.85 5.27 12.57
CA PHE A 176 -7.73 6.00 13.49
C PHE A 176 -9.03 5.25 13.84
N ASN A 177 -8.96 3.91 13.86
CA ASN A 177 -10.07 3.01 14.19
C ASN A 177 -11.28 3.24 13.25
N GLU A 178 -11.01 3.51 11.97
CA GLU A 178 -12.06 3.62 10.96
C GLU A 178 -12.46 2.21 10.48
N HIS A 179 -13.68 1.80 10.82
CA HIS A 179 -14.21 0.47 10.51
C HIS A 179 -15.10 0.43 9.24
N GLY A 180 -15.27 1.57 8.56
CA GLY A 180 -16.17 1.68 7.42
C GLY A 180 -15.54 1.17 6.13
N ALA A 181 -15.93 0.00 5.62
CA ALA A 181 -15.46 -0.49 4.32
C ALA A 181 -15.83 0.43 3.13
N THR A 182 -16.88 1.24 3.30
CA THR A 182 -17.35 2.26 2.34
C THR A 182 -16.76 3.64 2.60
N SER A 183 -15.83 3.77 3.57
CA SER A 183 -15.15 5.03 3.85
C SER A 183 -14.31 5.52 2.66
N HIS A 184 -13.76 6.73 2.78
CA HIS A 184 -12.80 7.23 1.79
C HIS A 184 -11.60 6.30 1.67
N THR A 185 -11.06 5.78 2.78
CA THR A 185 -9.93 4.85 2.78
C THR A 185 -10.28 3.55 2.05
N GLY A 186 -11.42 2.94 2.39
CA GLY A 186 -11.88 1.72 1.72
C GLY A 186 -12.10 1.93 0.22
N ALA A 187 -12.77 3.02 -0.16
CA ALA A 187 -13.00 3.37 -1.55
C ALA A 187 -11.69 3.69 -2.30
N ASP A 188 -10.68 4.26 -1.63
CA ASP A 188 -9.38 4.56 -2.22
C ASP A 188 -8.57 3.29 -2.53
N LEU A 189 -8.60 2.29 -1.63
CA LEU A 189 -8.02 0.96 -1.90
C LEU A 189 -8.72 0.26 -3.07
N LEU A 190 -10.06 0.27 -3.09
CA LEU A 190 -10.83 -0.31 -4.21
C LEU A 190 -10.59 0.46 -5.52
N ARG A 191 -10.47 1.79 -5.47
CA ARG A 191 -10.13 2.61 -6.63
C ARG A 191 -8.80 2.17 -7.22
N ARG A 192 -7.79 1.96 -6.37
CA ARG A 192 -6.49 1.50 -6.83
C ARG A 192 -6.57 0.11 -7.45
N ALA A 193 -7.25 -0.83 -6.79
CA ALA A 193 -7.48 -2.16 -7.35
C ALA A 193 -8.16 -2.11 -8.74
N CYS A 194 -9.16 -1.24 -8.93
CA CYS A 194 -9.81 -1.03 -10.24
C CYS A 194 -8.86 -0.47 -11.29
N GLN A 195 -7.94 0.42 -10.92
CA GLN A 195 -6.93 0.96 -11.85
C GLN A 195 -5.97 -0.13 -12.32
N ILE A 196 -5.51 -0.98 -11.40
CA ILE A 196 -4.64 -2.11 -11.74
C ILE A 196 -5.40 -3.11 -12.63
N ALA A 197 -6.63 -3.45 -12.27
CA ALA A 197 -7.48 -4.34 -13.08
C ALA A 197 -7.75 -3.77 -14.48
N SER A 198 -7.98 -2.47 -14.59
CA SER A 198 -8.14 -1.79 -15.88
C SER A 198 -6.86 -1.81 -16.70
N ALA A 199 -5.70 -1.58 -16.09
CA ALA A 199 -4.41 -1.60 -16.77
C ALA A 199 -4.00 -3.01 -17.24
N THR A 200 -4.48 -4.06 -16.55
CA THR A 200 -4.22 -5.47 -16.87
C THR A 200 -5.33 -6.12 -17.72
N GLY A 201 -6.39 -5.36 -18.04
CA GLY A 201 -7.44 -5.79 -18.97
C GLY A 201 -8.57 -6.62 -18.35
N TRP A 202 -8.73 -6.62 -17.02
CA TRP A 202 -9.85 -7.28 -16.31
C TRP A 202 -10.00 -8.80 -16.53
N LYS A 203 -8.95 -9.49 -17.00
CA LYS A 203 -9.04 -10.91 -17.38
C LYS A 203 -8.90 -11.88 -16.21
N GLU A 204 -8.40 -11.38 -15.08
CA GLU A 204 -7.98 -12.22 -13.97
C GLU A 204 -9.14 -12.51 -13.00
N PRO A 205 -9.17 -13.69 -12.35
CA PRO A 205 -10.19 -14.05 -11.35
C PRO A 205 -10.34 -12.99 -10.24
N GLU A 206 -9.24 -12.37 -9.83
CA GLU A 206 -9.18 -11.31 -8.81
C GLU A 206 -10.05 -10.10 -9.21
N ALA A 207 -10.10 -9.79 -10.51
CA ALA A 207 -10.88 -8.69 -11.04
C ALA A 207 -12.40 -8.97 -10.91
N SER A 208 -12.82 -10.23 -11.01
CA SER A 208 -14.21 -10.64 -10.74
C SER A 208 -14.57 -10.51 -9.27
N GLY A 209 -13.66 -10.90 -8.37
CA GLY A 209 -13.82 -10.74 -6.92
C GLY A 209 -13.98 -9.27 -6.51
N LEU A 210 -13.13 -8.40 -7.05
CA LEU A 210 -13.20 -6.94 -6.87
C LEU A 210 -14.57 -6.38 -7.29
N ARG A 211 -15.05 -6.75 -8.49
CA ARG A 211 -16.37 -6.33 -8.99
C ARG A 211 -17.50 -6.78 -8.07
N ALA A 212 -17.47 -8.04 -7.65
CA ALA A 212 -18.48 -8.59 -6.75
C ALA A 212 -18.49 -7.86 -5.40
N LEU A 213 -17.32 -7.52 -4.85
CA LEU A 213 -17.23 -6.75 -3.60
C LEU A 213 -17.81 -5.34 -3.75
N ILE A 214 -17.43 -4.62 -4.80
CA ILE A 214 -17.96 -3.27 -5.07
C ILE A 214 -19.49 -3.31 -5.16
N GLY A 215 -20.05 -4.25 -5.93
CA GLY A 215 -21.51 -4.40 -6.05
C GLY A 215 -22.19 -4.64 -4.69
N ARG A 216 -21.65 -5.56 -3.87
CA ARG A 216 -22.18 -5.82 -2.51
C ARG A 216 -22.11 -4.59 -1.61
N LEU A 217 -21.00 -3.84 -1.63
CA LEU A 217 -20.84 -2.64 -0.81
C LEU A 217 -21.79 -1.53 -1.26
N THR A 218 -21.96 -1.33 -2.57
CA THR A 218 -22.92 -0.37 -3.13
C THR A 218 -24.34 -0.71 -2.71
N GLU A 219 -24.77 -1.96 -2.87
CA GLU A 219 -26.10 -2.42 -2.47
C GLU A 219 -26.31 -2.31 -0.95
N SER A 220 -25.32 -2.71 -0.15
CA SER A 220 -25.39 -2.58 1.30
C SER A 220 -25.53 -1.13 1.74
N ALA A 221 -24.69 -0.22 1.24
CA ALA A 221 -24.73 1.19 1.58
C ALA A 221 -26.06 1.85 1.21
N PHE A 222 -26.62 1.46 0.06
CA PHE A 222 -27.96 1.88 -0.37
C PHE A 222 -29.03 1.42 0.63
N ASN A 223 -29.05 0.12 0.94
CA ASN A 223 -30.06 -0.49 1.80
C ASN A 223 -30.00 0.01 3.24
N THR A 224 -28.82 0.40 3.73
CA THR A 224 -28.65 0.95 5.09
C THR A 224 -28.78 2.48 5.15
N GLY A 225 -28.98 3.15 4.01
CA GLY A 225 -29.06 4.61 3.96
C GLY A 225 -27.73 5.34 4.22
N ASP A 226 -26.59 4.66 4.07
CA ASP A 226 -25.26 5.25 4.17
C ASP A 226 -24.91 5.97 2.85
N ALA A 227 -25.37 7.21 2.70
CA ALA A 227 -25.13 7.93 1.45
C ALA A 227 -23.69 8.31 1.21
N SER A 228 -22.93 8.68 2.25
CA SER A 228 -21.53 9.01 2.10
C SER A 228 -20.76 7.79 1.58
N GLY A 229 -20.99 6.62 2.20
CA GLY A 229 -20.43 5.38 1.72
C GLY A 229 -20.91 5.00 0.33
N TYR A 230 -22.21 5.13 0.06
CA TYR A 230 -22.79 4.87 -1.26
C TYR A 230 -22.13 5.73 -2.34
N LEU A 231 -21.99 7.05 -2.12
CA LEU A 231 -21.33 7.97 -3.05
C LEU A 231 -19.87 7.56 -3.31
N ASN A 232 -19.14 7.15 -2.27
CA ASN A 232 -17.75 6.73 -2.38
C ASN A 232 -17.60 5.48 -3.27
N VAL A 233 -18.43 4.46 -3.09
CA VAL A 233 -18.31 3.17 -3.82
C VAL A 233 -19.09 3.14 -5.14
N ALA A 234 -20.26 3.78 -5.24
CA ALA A 234 -21.05 3.84 -6.47
C ALA A 234 -20.34 4.63 -7.58
N THR A 235 -19.52 5.63 -7.22
CA THR A 235 -18.67 6.34 -8.18
C THR A 235 -17.63 5.39 -8.81
N LEU A 236 -17.11 4.41 -8.06
CA LEU A 236 -16.22 3.38 -8.61
C LEU A 236 -16.99 2.43 -9.53
N ASP A 237 -18.18 2.01 -9.10
CA ASP A 237 -19.06 1.16 -9.88
C ASP A 237 -19.33 1.76 -11.27
N LEU A 238 -19.73 3.04 -11.30
CA LEU A 238 -19.96 3.79 -12.54
C LEU A 238 -18.71 3.94 -13.41
N ASN A 239 -17.58 4.33 -12.80
CA ASN A 239 -16.35 4.61 -13.55
C ASN A 239 -15.69 3.36 -14.15
N TYR A 240 -15.96 2.18 -13.58
CA TYR A 240 -15.38 0.91 -14.03
C TYR A 240 -16.42 -0.06 -14.57
N SER A 241 -17.66 0.40 -14.77
CA SER A 241 -18.81 -0.37 -15.27
C SER A 241 -18.94 -1.72 -14.59
N VAL A 242 -18.91 -1.72 -13.25
CA VAL A 242 -18.97 -2.94 -12.44
C VAL A 242 -20.38 -3.55 -12.52
N THR A 243 -21.39 -2.71 -12.36
CA THR A 243 -22.82 -2.98 -12.52
C THR A 243 -23.34 -2.25 -13.76
N ALA A 244 -24.44 -2.73 -14.35
CA ALA A 244 -25.11 -2.00 -15.42
C ALA A 244 -25.48 -0.58 -14.93
N SER A 245 -25.04 0.46 -15.66
CA SER A 245 -25.17 1.85 -15.22
C SER A 245 -26.62 2.28 -14.97
N ALA A 246 -27.59 1.63 -15.63
CA ALA A 246 -29.02 1.84 -15.39
C ALA A 246 -29.46 1.45 -13.96
N THR A 247 -28.88 0.40 -13.37
CA THR A 247 -29.19 -0.04 -12.00
C THR A 247 -28.70 0.97 -10.98
N VAL A 248 -27.46 1.47 -11.14
CA VAL A 248 -26.86 2.46 -10.23
C VAL A 248 -27.59 3.80 -10.33
N ALA A 249 -27.97 4.22 -11.54
CA ALA A 249 -28.77 5.43 -11.77
C ALA A 249 -30.18 5.31 -11.17
N PHE A 250 -30.83 4.15 -11.34
CA PHE A 250 -32.15 3.88 -10.76
C PHE A 250 -32.10 3.93 -9.22
N GLN A 251 -31.07 3.36 -8.60
CA GLN A 251 -30.88 3.41 -7.15
C GLN A 251 -30.64 4.85 -6.66
N ALA A 252 -29.77 5.62 -7.32
CA ALA A 252 -29.52 7.01 -6.95
C ALA A 252 -30.77 7.91 -7.04
N VAL A 253 -31.63 7.68 -8.04
CA VAL A 253 -32.86 8.47 -8.25
C VAL A 253 -34.01 8.03 -7.35
N ASN A 254 -34.19 6.72 -7.14
CA ASN A 254 -35.33 6.19 -6.37
C ASN A 254 -35.06 5.99 -4.87
N GLY A 255 -33.80 6.15 -4.42
CA GLY A 255 -33.44 6.12 -3.01
C GLY A 255 -33.94 7.32 -2.18
N GLY A 256 -34.67 8.27 -2.79
CA GLY A 256 -35.23 9.43 -2.10
C GLY A 256 -34.20 10.41 -1.54
N TRP A 257 -32.94 10.33 -1.99
CA TRP A 257 -31.83 11.10 -1.45
C TRP A 257 -31.76 12.51 -2.07
N ILE A 258 -32.06 13.54 -1.25
CA ILE A 258 -31.88 14.95 -1.61
C ILE A 258 -30.54 15.43 -1.02
N PRO A 259 -29.58 15.88 -1.85
CA PRO A 259 -28.31 16.43 -1.36
C PRO A 259 -28.56 17.57 -0.36
N GLY A 260 -28.07 17.41 0.88
CA GLY A 260 -28.14 18.45 1.93
C GLY A 260 -29.04 18.15 3.14
N GLN A 261 -29.83 17.06 3.14
CA GLN A 261 -30.53 16.62 4.35
C GLN A 261 -29.66 15.64 5.15
N ARG A 262 -29.19 16.05 6.35
CA ARG A 262 -28.65 15.08 7.33
C ARG A 262 -29.78 14.17 7.78
N GLY A 263 -29.60 12.86 7.61
CA GLY A 263 -30.60 11.83 7.88
C GLY A 263 -31.17 11.93 9.30
N GLY A 264 -32.39 12.45 9.41
CA GLY A 264 -33.25 12.23 10.56
C GLY A 264 -34.00 10.93 10.33
N VAL A 265 -33.68 9.91 11.11
CA VAL A 265 -34.49 8.69 11.22
C VAL A 265 -35.90 9.12 11.61
N LYS A 266 -36.87 8.98 10.71
CA LYS A 266 -38.28 9.00 11.11
C LYS A 266 -38.56 7.70 11.82
N ALA A 267 -38.60 7.75 13.15
CA ALA A 267 -39.26 6.75 13.96
C ALA A 267 -40.72 6.66 13.49
N GLY A 268 -41.15 5.44 13.17
CA GLY A 268 -42.47 5.17 12.63
C GLY A 268 -43.60 5.51 13.60
N GLN A 269 -44.71 5.95 13.00
CA GLN A 269 -46.08 5.59 13.38
C GLN A 269 -46.86 5.40 12.07
#